data_AF-A0AB35FBX1-F1
#
_entry.id   AF-A0AB35FBX1-F1
#
_cell.length_a   1.000
_cell.length_b   1.000
_cell.length_c   1.000
_cell.angle_alpha   90.00
_cell.angle_beta   90.00
_cell.angle_gamma   90.00
#
_symmetry.space_group_name_H-M   'P 1'
#
loop_
_entity.id
_entity.type
_entity.pdbx_description
1 polymer ?
#
loop_
_entity_poly.entity_id
_entity_poly.type
_entity_poly.pdbx_seq_one_letter_code
_entity_poly.pdbx_strand_id
1 'polypeptide(L)'
;MSLRSALRAQTADCHAAVDALFGSFNLSRTQDYKAFLRAHAQVVPSVEHALEEAGIARLLPNWSERRRAHLLAADIRELGDRLPAPLPQPALHCEAAVWGAAYVLEGSELGGALLAKAVPDHLPSSYLTPQGPKGAMRLFMDRLDASKVDDPGAAVTAARNVFDLFLKAGQLTLETVP
;
A
#
# COMPACT_ATOMS: atom_id res chain seq x y z
N MET A 1 -4.69 16.63 18.64
CA MET A 1 -4.29 16.25 17.27
C MET A 1 -4.86 14.85 17.03
N SER A 2 -5.59 14.59 15.93
CA SER A 2 -6.09 13.24 15.64
C SER A 2 -4.95 12.33 15.16
N LEU A 3 -5.10 11.01 15.29
CA LEU A 3 -4.10 10.05 14.82
C LEU A 3 -3.78 10.25 13.33
N ARG A 4 -4.81 10.49 12.50
CA ARG A 4 -4.65 10.78 11.07
C ARG A 4 -3.80 12.03 10.82
N SER A 5 -4.02 13.10 11.58
CA SER A 5 -3.23 14.33 11.43
C SER A 5 -1.77 14.12 11.85
N ALA A 6 -1.52 13.33 12.90
CA ALA A 6 -0.17 12.97 13.32
C ALA A 6 0.56 12.12 12.28
N LEU A 7 -0.12 11.09 11.73
CA LEU A 7 0.40 10.25 10.64
C LEU A 7 0.76 11.11 9.41
N ARG A 8 -0.20 11.88 8.91
CA ARG A 8 0.02 12.74 7.73
C ARG A 8 1.21 13.69 7.91
N ALA A 9 1.33 14.32 9.07
CA ALA A 9 2.42 15.26 9.33
C ALA A 9 3.78 14.58 9.44
N GLN A 10 3.83 13.41 10.10
CA GLN A 10 5.08 12.71 10.42
C GLN A 10 5.50 11.67 9.39
N THR A 11 4.73 11.46 8.33
CA THR A 11 5.10 10.62 7.17
C THR A 11 5.11 11.39 5.85
N ALA A 12 5.06 12.73 5.89
CA ALA A 12 5.06 13.58 4.69
C ALA A 12 6.33 13.41 3.85
N ASP A 13 7.48 13.25 4.51
CA ASP A 13 8.77 12.94 3.89
C ASP A 13 8.75 11.55 3.23
N CYS A 14 8.18 10.56 3.90
CA CYS A 14 8.02 9.21 3.33
C CYS A 14 7.14 9.22 2.08
N HIS A 15 6.02 9.96 2.11
CA HIS A 15 5.16 10.16 0.93
C HIS A 15 5.94 10.76 -0.24
N ALA A 16 6.67 11.85 -0.01
CA ALA A 16 7.46 12.50 -1.06
C ALA A 16 8.52 11.55 -1.64
N ALA A 17 9.16 10.73 -0.80
CA ALA A 17 10.16 9.76 -1.23
C ALA A 17 9.56 8.64 -2.11
N VAL A 18 8.43 8.05 -1.70
CA VAL A 18 7.77 7.02 -2.54
C VAL A 18 7.18 7.63 -3.81
N ASP A 19 6.62 8.83 -3.77
CA ASP A 19 6.10 9.52 -4.96
C ASP A 19 7.23 9.81 -5.96
N ALA A 20 8.40 10.24 -5.49
CA ALA A 20 9.57 10.46 -6.34
C ALA A 20 10.09 9.16 -6.97
N LEU A 21 10.18 8.08 -6.17
CA LEU A 21 10.67 6.78 -6.63
C LEU A 21 9.70 6.13 -7.63
N PHE A 22 8.41 6.05 -7.28
CA PHE A 22 7.42 5.41 -8.15
C PHE A 22 7.01 6.30 -9.32
N GLY A 23 7.18 7.61 -9.21
CA GLY A 23 7.01 8.57 -10.30
C GLY A 23 8.05 8.42 -11.42
N SER A 24 9.17 7.72 -11.20
CA SER A 24 10.15 7.46 -12.26
C SER A 24 9.74 6.33 -13.20
N PHE A 25 8.73 5.52 -12.86
CA PHE A 25 8.24 4.44 -13.73
C PHE A 25 7.34 5.01 -14.82
N ASN A 26 7.64 4.71 -16.08
CA ASN A 26 6.73 5.05 -17.18
C ASN A 26 5.65 3.98 -17.32
N LEU A 27 4.49 4.17 -16.68
CA LEU A 27 3.39 3.20 -16.69
C LEU A 27 2.79 2.93 -18.07
N SER A 28 3.07 3.76 -19.08
CA SER A 28 2.69 3.49 -20.47
C SER A 28 3.58 2.46 -21.17
N ARG A 29 4.78 2.21 -20.63
CA ARG A 29 5.72 1.20 -21.14
C ARG A 29 5.53 -0.10 -20.36
N THR A 30 5.09 -1.16 -21.04
CA THR A 30 4.76 -2.46 -20.40
C THR A 30 5.86 -3.00 -19.49
N GLN A 31 7.14 -2.84 -19.87
CA GLN A 31 8.26 -3.31 -19.03
C GLN A 31 8.38 -2.55 -17.70
N ASP A 32 8.16 -1.24 -17.71
CA ASP A 32 8.20 -0.41 -16.51
C ASP A 32 6.96 -0.65 -15.66
N TYR A 33 5.80 -0.86 -16.30
CA TYR A 33 4.59 -1.22 -15.59
C TYR A 33 4.72 -2.58 -14.89
N LYS A 34 5.29 -3.59 -15.57
CA LYS A 34 5.65 -4.87 -14.95
C LYS A 34 6.59 -4.69 -13.76
N ALA A 35 7.62 -3.87 -13.91
CA ALA A 35 8.54 -3.54 -12.82
C ALA A 35 7.79 -2.89 -11.64
N PHE A 36 6.97 -1.88 -11.90
CA PHE A 36 6.12 -1.23 -10.91
C PHE A 36 5.25 -2.23 -10.14
N LEU A 37 4.53 -3.12 -10.84
CA LEU A 37 3.68 -4.13 -10.20
C LEU A 37 4.51 -5.13 -9.39
N ARG A 38 5.67 -5.57 -9.86
CA ARG A 38 6.58 -6.45 -9.10
C ARG A 38 7.07 -5.78 -7.82
N ALA A 39 7.40 -4.50 -7.85
CA ALA A 39 7.77 -3.75 -6.64
C ALA A 39 6.63 -3.76 -5.60
N HIS A 40 5.40 -3.48 -6.03
CA HIS A 40 4.24 -3.56 -5.13
C HIS A 40 3.97 -5.00 -4.65
N ALA A 41 4.18 -6.01 -5.50
CA ALA A 41 3.90 -7.41 -5.17
C ALA A 41 4.88 -7.99 -4.14
N GLN A 42 6.03 -7.36 -3.98
CA GLN A 42 6.95 -7.67 -2.88
C GLN A 42 6.43 -7.18 -1.52
N VAL A 43 5.56 -6.16 -1.47
CA VAL A 43 5.18 -5.48 -0.22
C VAL A 43 3.76 -5.78 0.20
N VAL A 44 2.80 -5.59 -0.71
CA VAL A 44 1.36 -5.61 -0.40
C VAL A 44 0.93 -6.92 0.29
N PRO A 45 1.29 -8.12 -0.21
CA PRO A 45 0.90 -9.37 0.46
C PRO A 45 1.46 -9.50 1.88
N SER A 46 2.70 -9.05 2.10
CA SER A 46 3.36 -9.12 3.40
C SER A 46 2.75 -8.18 4.43
N VAL A 47 2.38 -6.97 4.02
CA VAL A 47 1.72 -6.01 4.91
C VAL A 47 0.27 -6.42 5.18
N GLU A 48 -0.46 -6.91 4.18
CA GLU A 48 -1.82 -7.42 4.36
C GLU A 48 -1.84 -8.59 5.36
N HIS A 49 -0.92 -9.55 5.22
CA HIS A 49 -0.84 -10.67 6.15
C HIS A 49 -0.46 -10.23 7.57
N ALA A 50 0.50 -9.30 7.72
CA ALA A 50 0.86 -8.76 9.03
C ALA A 50 -0.34 -8.08 9.71
N LEU A 51 -1.17 -7.35 8.94
CA LEU A 51 -2.40 -6.73 9.44
C LEU A 51 -3.43 -7.78 9.89
N GLU A 52 -3.59 -8.86 9.12
CA GLU A 52 -4.48 -9.99 9.44
C GLU A 52 -4.07 -10.68 10.75
N GLU A 53 -2.79 -11.05 10.88
CA GLU A 53 -2.24 -11.66 12.09
C GLU A 53 -2.37 -10.74 13.32
N ALA A 54 -2.22 -9.43 13.11
CA ALA A 54 -2.40 -8.43 14.16
C ALA A 54 -3.88 -8.09 14.45
N GLY A 55 -4.84 -8.74 13.80
CA GLY A 55 -6.26 -8.64 14.11
C GLY A 55 -6.96 -7.40 13.55
N ILE A 56 -6.51 -6.87 12.40
CA ILE A 56 -7.10 -5.69 11.72
C ILE A 56 -8.62 -5.79 11.55
N ALA A 57 -9.19 -6.99 11.40
CA ALA A 57 -10.63 -7.20 11.26
C ALA A 57 -11.44 -6.68 12.46
N ARG A 58 -10.85 -6.57 13.65
CA ARG A 58 -11.48 -5.97 14.83
C ARG A 58 -11.65 -4.46 14.68
N LEU A 59 -10.70 -3.81 13.99
CA LEU A 59 -10.66 -2.37 13.76
C LEU A 59 -11.42 -1.98 12.49
N LEU A 60 -11.31 -2.81 11.45
CA LEU A 60 -11.95 -2.67 10.15
C LEU A 60 -12.64 -4.00 9.77
N PRO A 61 -13.90 -4.23 10.19
CA PRO A 61 -14.63 -5.48 9.92
C PRO A 61 -14.77 -5.82 8.44
N ASN A 62 -14.69 -4.83 7.54
CA ASN A 62 -14.71 -5.04 6.10
C ASN A 62 -13.33 -5.25 5.48
N TRP A 63 -12.29 -5.59 6.27
CA TRP A 63 -10.92 -5.78 5.79
C TRP A 63 -10.81 -6.75 4.62
N SER A 64 -11.59 -7.83 4.61
CA SER A 64 -11.56 -8.83 3.53
C SER A 64 -11.83 -8.23 2.13
N GLU A 65 -12.65 -7.18 2.07
CA GLU A 65 -13.02 -6.45 0.84
C GLU A 65 -11.96 -5.41 0.44
N ARG A 66 -11.06 -5.04 1.35
CA ARG A 66 -10.02 -4.02 1.18
C ARG A 66 -8.68 -4.58 0.69
N ARG A 67 -8.51 -5.90 0.78
CA ARG A 67 -7.29 -6.59 0.34
C ARG A 67 -7.14 -6.47 -1.18
N ARG A 68 -5.94 -6.18 -1.64
CA ARG A 68 -5.60 -5.97 -3.06
C ARG A 68 -4.45 -6.86 -3.54
N ALA A 69 -3.80 -7.64 -2.66
CA ALA A 69 -2.76 -8.59 -3.05
C ALA A 69 -3.22 -9.56 -4.16
N HIS A 70 -4.47 -10.01 -4.11
CA HIS A 70 -5.03 -10.92 -5.11
C HIS A 70 -5.24 -10.25 -6.48
N LEU A 71 -5.63 -8.98 -6.51
CA LEU A 71 -5.78 -8.18 -7.74
C LEU A 71 -4.41 -7.92 -8.37
N LEU A 72 -3.43 -7.56 -7.56
CA LEU A 72 -2.04 -7.38 -7.99
C LEU A 72 -1.48 -8.67 -8.61
N ALA A 73 -1.77 -9.81 -7.98
CA ALA A 73 -1.34 -11.09 -8.51
C ALA A 73 -2.09 -11.48 -9.80
N ALA A 74 -3.35 -11.06 -9.97
CA ALA A 74 -4.08 -11.26 -11.21
C ALA A 74 -3.48 -10.44 -12.36
N ASP A 75 -3.26 -9.14 -12.15
CA ASP A 75 -2.68 -8.23 -13.15
C ASP A 75 -1.29 -8.72 -13.61
N ILE A 76 -0.42 -9.16 -12.68
CA ILE A 76 0.91 -9.71 -13.01
C ILE A 76 0.81 -10.97 -13.88
N ARG A 77 -0.12 -11.88 -13.57
CA ARG A 77 -0.30 -13.13 -14.33
C ARG A 77 -0.86 -12.85 -15.72
N GLU A 78 -1.80 -11.92 -15.85
CA GLU A 78 -2.38 -11.52 -17.13
C GLU A 78 -1.33 -10.91 -18.06
N LEU A 79 -0.36 -10.16 -17.49
CA LEU A 79 0.82 -9.67 -18.21
C LEU A 79 1.85 -10.76 -18.57
N GLY A 80 1.62 -12.02 -18.17
CA GLY A 80 2.55 -13.12 -18.35
C GLY A 80 3.87 -12.96 -17.59
N ASP A 81 3.86 -12.19 -16.49
CA ASP A 81 5.03 -11.97 -15.64
C ASP A 81 5.02 -12.88 -14.41
N ARG A 82 6.14 -12.96 -13.70
CA ARG A 82 6.32 -13.82 -12.52
C ARG A 82 6.12 -13.03 -11.24
N LEU A 83 5.40 -13.62 -10.29
CA LEU A 83 5.28 -13.06 -8.95
C LEU A 83 6.65 -13.09 -8.26
N PRO A 84 7.12 -11.95 -7.72
CA PRO A 84 8.34 -11.93 -6.93
C PRO A 84 8.10 -12.55 -5.55
N ALA A 85 9.18 -12.93 -4.88
CA ALA A 85 9.10 -13.32 -3.47
C ALA A 85 8.72 -12.09 -2.62
N PRO A 86 7.74 -12.20 -1.71
CA PRO A 86 7.41 -11.10 -0.81
C PRO A 86 8.58 -10.76 0.13
N LEU A 87 8.73 -9.49 0.46
CA LEU A 87 9.63 -9.03 1.52
C LEU A 87 9.14 -9.52 2.89
N PRO A 88 10.00 -9.56 3.91
CA PRO A 88 9.59 -9.91 5.27
C PRO A 88 8.43 -9.03 5.77
N GLN A 89 7.53 -9.64 6.52
CA GLN A 89 6.38 -8.96 7.12
C GLN A 89 6.84 -7.88 8.12
N PRO A 90 6.22 -6.70 8.14
CA PRO A 90 6.47 -5.72 9.19
C PRO A 90 5.94 -6.25 10.54
N ALA A 91 6.65 -5.97 11.63
CA ALA A 91 6.21 -6.33 12.96
C ALA A 91 5.19 -5.31 13.49
N LEU A 92 3.97 -5.77 13.82
CA LEU A 92 2.88 -4.95 14.33
C LEU A 92 2.51 -5.38 15.76
N HIS A 93 3.14 -4.76 16.76
CA HIS A 93 3.06 -5.22 18.15
C HIS A 93 1.89 -4.66 18.97
N CYS A 94 1.16 -3.67 18.45
CA CYS A 94 0.06 -3.03 19.15
C CYS A 94 -0.98 -2.46 18.17
N GLU A 95 -2.16 -2.11 18.68
CA GLU A 95 -3.25 -1.55 17.87
C GLU A 95 -2.83 -0.27 17.11
N ALA A 96 -2.02 0.59 17.74
CA ALA A 96 -1.49 1.78 17.08
C ALA A 96 -0.67 1.43 15.83
N ALA A 97 0.20 0.42 15.93
CA ALA A 97 0.99 -0.05 14.80
C ALA A 97 0.11 -0.58 13.66
N VAL A 98 -0.98 -1.29 14.00
CA VAL A 98 -1.97 -1.77 13.01
C VAL A 98 -2.63 -0.60 12.27
N TRP A 99 -3.06 0.45 12.98
CA TRP A 99 -3.58 1.66 12.35
C TRP A 99 -2.56 2.35 11.44
N GLY A 100 -1.30 2.41 11.87
CA GLY A 100 -0.20 2.97 11.09
C GLY A 100 0.04 2.24 9.77
N ALA A 101 0.12 0.90 9.81
CA ALA A 101 0.30 0.09 8.61
C ALA A 101 -0.92 0.15 7.67
N ALA A 102 -2.14 0.08 8.23
CA ALA A 102 -3.38 0.23 7.46
C ALA A 102 -3.47 1.60 6.78
N TYR A 103 -3.05 2.67 7.46
CA TYR A 103 -3.02 4.02 6.89
C TYR A 103 -2.21 4.11 5.59
N VAL A 104 -1.06 3.43 5.52
CA VAL A 104 -0.24 3.44 4.30
C VAL A 104 -0.91 2.66 3.17
N LEU A 105 -1.39 1.44 3.44
CA LEU A 105 -2.06 0.63 2.42
C LEU A 105 -3.34 1.27 1.90
N GLU A 106 -4.21 1.76 2.78
CA GLU A 106 -5.44 2.45 2.41
C GLU A 106 -5.14 3.77 1.66
N GLY A 107 -4.15 4.54 2.13
CA GLY A 107 -3.74 5.79 1.49
C GLY A 107 -3.25 5.58 0.04
N SER A 108 -2.58 4.45 -0.23
CA SER A 108 -2.09 4.11 -1.58
C SER A 108 -3.19 3.88 -2.62
N GLU A 109 -4.45 3.63 -2.23
CA GLU A 109 -5.56 3.50 -3.19
C GLU A 109 -5.84 4.79 -3.95
N LEU A 110 -5.77 5.93 -3.27
CA LEU A 110 -6.02 7.24 -3.89
C LEU A 110 -4.92 7.60 -4.89
N GLY A 111 -3.66 7.33 -4.53
CA GLY A 111 -2.53 7.47 -5.45
C GLY A 111 -2.63 6.50 -6.63
N GLY A 112 -2.98 5.24 -6.35
CA GLY A 112 -3.20 4.21 -7.36
C GLY A 112 -4.24 4.60 -8.41
N ALA A 113 -5.37 5.18 -7.98
CA ALA A 113 -6.41 5.65 -8.90
C ALA A 113 -5.94 6.76 -9.86
N LEU A 114 -4.98 7.60 -9.43
CA LEU A 114 -4.35 8.59 -10.31
C LEU A 114 -3.38 7.93 -11.28
N LEU A 115 -2.57 6.98 -10.79
CA LEU A 115 -1.62 6.22 -11.60
C LEU A 115 -2.32 5.34 -12.66
N ALA A 116 -3.50 4.80 -12.34
CA ALA A 116 -4.31 4.01 -13.28
C ALA A 116 -4.59 4.76 -14.59
N LYS A 117 -4.68 6.10 -14.56
CA LYS A 117 -4.91 6.93 -15.77
C LYS A 117 -3.72 6.96 -16.72
N ALA A 118 -2.53 6.60 -16.26
CA ALA A 118 -1.32 6.51 -17.08
C ALA A 118 -1.09 5.10 -17.64
N VAL A 119 -1.91 4.12 -17.23
CA VAL A 119 -1.86 2.75 -17.75
C VAL A 119 -2.73 2.67 -19.02
N PRO A 120 -2.19 2.19 -20.15
CA PRO A 120 -2.97 1.98 -21.37
C PRO A 120 -4.14 1.01 -21.17
N ASP A 121 -5.29 1.29 -21.79
CA ASP A 121 -6.53 0.51 -21.62
C ASP A 121 -6.42 -0.99 -21.94
N HIS A 122 -5.41 -1.39 -22.73
CA HIS A 122 -5.18 -2.79 -23.09
C HIS A 122 -4.33 -3.55 -22.06
N LEU A 123 -3.83 -2.88 -21.01
CA LEU A 123 -3.10 -3.50 -19.91
C LEU A 123 -4.02 -3.65 -18.68
N PRO A 124 -3.85 -4.72 -17.89
CA PRO A 124 -4.65 -4.92 -16.69
C PRO A 124 -4.30 -3.88 -15.61
N SER A 125 -5.31 -3.35 -14.93
CA SER A 125 -5.16 -2.29 -13.92
C SER A 125 -6.10 -2.48 -12.71
N SER A 126 -6.53 -3.73 -12.47
CA SER A 126 -7.46 -4.06 -11.39
C SER A 126 -6.91 -3.67 -10.02
N TYR A 127 -5.59 -3.81 -9.82
CA TYR A 127 -4.89 -3.44 -8.59
C TYR A 127 -4.90 -1.94 -8.29
N LEU A 128 -4.76 -1.11 -9.33
CA LEU A 128 -4.71 0.34 -9.21
C LEU A 128 -6.10 0.98 -9.18
N THR A 129 -7.10 0.26 -9.68
CA THR A 129 -8.48 0.73 -9.70
C THR A 129 -9.12 0.51 -8.32
N PRO A 130 -9.65 1.57 -7.67
CA PRO A 130 -10.36 1.42 -6.40
C PRO A 130 -11.49 0.39 -6.51
N GLN A 131 -11.51 -0.56 -5.60
CA GLN A 131 -12.56 -1.56 -5.48
C GLN A 131 -13.42 -1.30 -4.24
N GLY A 132 -14.63 -1.86 -4.21
CA GLY A 132 -15.51 -1.82 -3.04
C GLY A 132 -16.55 -0.70 -3.05
N PRO A 133 -17.33 -0.58 -1.95
CA PRO A 133 -18.48 0.31 -1.91
C PRO A 133 -18.07 1.79 -1.92
N LYS A 134 -18.89 2.62 -2.56
CA LYS A 134 -18.73 4.08 -2.52
C LYS A 134 -18.64 4.55 -1.07
N GLY A 135 -17.58 5.31 -0.76
CA GLY A 135 -17.35 5.84 0.59
C GLY A 135 -16.50 4.98 1.52
N ALA A 136 -15.97 3.82 1.07
CA ALA A 136 -15.08 2.98 1.88
C ALA A 136 -13.87 3.74 2.46
N MET A 137 -13.28 4.65 1.67
CA MET A 137 -12.18 5.51 2.11
C MET A 137 -12.62 6.52 3.18
N ARG A 138 -13.81 7.11 3.04
CA ARG A 138 -14.36 8.02 4.05
C ARG A 138 -14.57 7.29 5.37
N LEU A 139 -15.18 6.09 5.32
CA LEU A 139 -15.39 5.25 6.50
C LEU A 139 -14.07 4.88 7.19
N PHE A 140 -13.03 4.58 6.41
CA PHE A 140 -11.69 4.34 6.95
C PHE A 140 -11.15 5.58 7.68
N MET A 141 -11.19 6.76 7.04
CA MET A 141 -10.74 8.01 7.64
C MET A 141 -11.50 8.35 8.93
N ASP A 142 -12.82 8.15 8.94
CA ASP A 142 -13.66 8.42 10.12
C ASP A 142 -13.30 7.49 11.29
N ARG A 143 -13.05 6.19 11.01
CA ARG A 143 -12.58 5.25 12.03
C ARG A 143 -11.18 5.59 12.54
N LEU A 144 -10.27 5.99 11.65
CA LEU A 144 -8.92 6.40 12.03
C LEU A 144 -8.94 7.68 12.88
N ASP A 145 -9.79 8.66 12.55
CA ASP A 145 -9.95 9.88 13.36
C ASP A 145 -10.61 9.60 14.71
N ALA A 146 -11.53 8.63 14.78
CA ALA A 146 -12.18 8.20 16.02
C ALA A 146 -11.32 7.26 16.88
N SER A 147 -10.21 6.74 16.35
CA SER A 147 -9.32 5.84 17.08
C SER A 147 -8.71 6.53 18.29
N LYS A 148 -8.71 5.83 19.43
CA LYS A 148 -8.10 6.28 20.68
C LYS A 148 -6.95 5.33 20.99
N VAL A 149 -5.81 5.60 20.38
CA VAL A 149 -4.59 4.83 20.60
C VAL A 149 -3.76 5.48 21.71
N ASP A 150 -3.18 4.66 22.57
CA ASP A 150 -2.37 5.13 23.70
C ASP A 150 -1.04 5.73 23.25
N ASP A 151 -0.46 5.17 22.17
CA ASP A 151 0.82 5.61 21.60
C ASP A 151 0.70 5.91 20.09
N PRO A 152 0.39 7.16 19.71
CA PRO A 152 0.43 7.59 18.32
C PRO A 152 1.82 7.46 17.66
N GLY A 153 2.90 7.44 18.45
CA GLY A 153 4.27 7.26 17.95
C GLY A 153 4.51 5.86 17.39
N ALA A 154 3.92 4.83 18.00
CA ALA A 154 3.95 3.46 17.45
C ALA A 154 3.23 3.37 16.10
N ALA A 155 2.13 4.10 15.90
CA ALA A 155 1.45 4.17 14.61
C ALA A 155 2.33 4.82 13.54
N VAL A 156 2.98 5.95 13.87
CA VAL A 156 3.90 6.63 12.97
C VAL A 156 5.08 5.73 12.61
N THR A 157 5.68 5.06 13.60
CA THR A 157 6.79 4.14 13.38
C THR A 157 6.40 2.99 12.44
N ALA A 158 5.23 2.37 12.67
CA ALA A 158 4.74 1.30 11.81
C ALA A 158 4.45 1.79 10.38
N ALA A 159 3.86 2.99 10.22
CA ALA A 159 3.63 3.58 8.91
C ALA A 159 4.96 3.82 8.16
N ARG A 160 5.96 4.40 8.84
CA ARG A 160 7.30 4.63 8.25
C ARG A 160 7.95 3.30 7.83
N ASN A 161 7.88 2.27 8.67
CA ASN A 161 8.38 0.93 8.31
C ASN A 161 7.72 0.38 7.04
N VAL A 162 6.42 0.59 6.85
CA VAL A 162 5.72 0.17 5.62
C VAL A 162 6.17 1.00 4.41
N PHE A 163 6.36 2.32 4.55
CA PHE A 163 6.96 3.13 3.48
C PHE A 163 8.37 2.65 3.09
N ASP A 164 9.20 2.32 4.08
CA ASP A 164 10.55 1.81 3.85
C ASP A 164 10.54 0.47 3.06
N LEU A 165 9.54 -0.39 3.30
CA LEU A 165 9.35 -1.60 2.47
C LEU A 165 9.05 -1.25 1.00
N PHE A 166 8.20 -0.26 0.75
CA PHE A 166 7.92 0.21 -0.62
C PHE A 166 9.16 0.82 -1.28
N LEU A 167 9.92 1.65 -0.56
CA LEU A 167 11.17 2.22 -1.06
C LEU A 167 12.18 1.13 -1.42
N LYS A 168 12.39 0.17 -0.51
CA LYS A 168 13.28 -0.97 -0.74
C LYS A 168 12.86 -1.79 -1.95
N ALA A 169 11.57 -2.12 -2.07
CA ALA A 169 11.06 -2.91 -3.20
C ALA A 169 11.18 -2.17 -4.53
N GLY A 170 10.92 -0.87 -4.56
CA GLY A 170 11.09 -0.03 -5.75
C GLY A 170 12.56 0.04 -6.19
N GLN A 171 13.49 0.26 -5.25
CA GLN A 171 14.93 0.29 -5.52
C GLN A 171 15.44 -1.05 -6.08
N LEU A 172 15.12 -2.17 -5.41
CA LEU A 172 15.48 -3.51 -5.87
C LEU A 172 14.97 -3.79 -7.29
N THR A 173 13.80 -3.27 -7.64
CA THR A 173 13.22 -3.47 -8.96
C THR A 173 13.96 -2.64 -10.01
N LEU A 174 14.28 -1.37 -9.73
CA LEU A 174 15.03 -0.50 -10.65
C LEU A 174 16.43 -1.05 -10.96
N GLU A 175 17.09 -1.66 -9.98
CA GLU A 175 18.40 -2.31 -10.16
C GLU A 175 18.35 -3.56 -11.06
N THR A 176 17.16 -4.15 -11.27
CA THR A 176 16.96 -5.35 -12.09
C THR A 176 16.46 -5.07 -13.51
N VAL A 177 16.29 -3.80 -13.89
CA VAL A 177 15.98 -3.41 -15.27
C VAL A 177 17.32 -3.24 -16.01
N PRO A 178 17.65 -4.11 -16.98
CA PRO A 178 18.87 -4.00 -17.77
C PRO A 178 18.89 -2.79 -18.71
#